data_AF-A0A6I7Q0Z5-F1
#
_entry.id   AF-A0A6I7Q0Z5-F1
#
_cell.length_a   1.000
_cell.length_b   1.000
_cell.length_c   1.000
_cell.angle_alpha   90.00
_cell.angle_beta   90.00
_cell.angle_gamma   90.00
#
_symmetry.space_group_name_H-M   'P 1'
#
loop_
_entity.id
_entity.type
_entity.pdbx_description
1 polymer ?
#
loop_
_entity_poly.entity_id
_entity_poly.type
_entity_poly.pdbx_seq_one_letter_code
_entity_poly.pdbx_strand_id
1 'polypeptide(L)'
;MFDEKDQVIRYKWDPWTGSGYRLRLEAEGGERSIHVEDWDNHVVVADYGCADIDEALVVLNRFFDIDVAQERNRIAGWLPQRLQSQQMQ
;
A
#
# COMPACT_ATOMS: atom_id res chain seq x y z
N MET A 1 -7.95 -3.38 4.53
CA MET A 1 -7.69 -4.20 5.74
C MET A 1 -6.40 -4.98 5.53
N PHE A 2 -5.56 -5.11 6.57
CA PHE A 2 -4.28 -5.83 6.51
C PHE A 2 -4.48 -7.35 6.54
N ASP A 3 -3.72 -8.06 5.70
CA ASP A 3 -3.65 -9.50 5.61
C ASP A 3 -2.24 -9.93 6.01
N GLU A 4 -2.12 -10.56 7.17
CA GLU A 4 -0.82 -10.89 7.75
C GLU A 4 -0.08 -11.99 6.97
N LYS A 5 -0.84 -12.89 6.33
CA LYS A 5 -0.26 -14.05 5.64
C LYS A 5 0.55 -13.60 4.42
N ASP A 6 -0.01 -12.65 3.69
CA ASP A 6 0.58 -12.16 2.45
C ASP A 6 1.34 -10.83 2.66
N GLN A 7 1.34 -10.29 3.88
CA GLN A 7 1.89 -8.97 4.23
C GLN A 7 1.32 -7.84 3.33
N VAL A 8 0.01 -7.88 3.06
CA VAL A 8 -0.65 -6.90 2.18
C VAL A 8 -1.73 -6.10 2.88
N ILE A 9 -1.91 -4.84 2.46
CA ILE A 9 -3.07 -4.03 2.78
C ILE A 9 -3.98 -4.02 1.56
N ARG A 10 -5.13 -4.68 1.63
CA ARG A 10 -6.16 -4.57 0.59
C ARG A 10 -6.79 -3.19 0.67
N TYR A 11 -6.77 -2.45 -0.44
CA TYR A 11 -7.04 -1.02 -0.43
C TYR A 11 -8.41 -0.65 -1.04
N LYS A 12 -8.52 -0.64 -2.37
CA LYS A 12 -9.72 -0.22 -3.10
C LYS A 12 -9.92 -1.07 -4.35
N TRP A 13 -11.17 -1.23 -4.76
CA TRP A 13 -11.54 -1.81 -6.04
C TRP A 13 -11.76 -0.70 -7.06
N ASP A 14 -11.23 -0.86 -8.27
CA ASP A 14 -11.53 0.00 -9.41
C ASP A 14 -12.49 -0.72 -10.38
N PRO A 15 -13.75 -0.24 -10.52
CA PRO A 15 -14.69 -0.84 -11.46
C PRO A 15 -14.34 -0.59 -12.93
N TRP A 16 -13.51 0.41 -13.25
CA TRP A 16 -13.11 0.69 -14.63
C TRP A 16 -12.17 -0.40 -15.15
N THR A 17 -11.12 -0.69 -14.40
CA THR A 17 -10.14 -1.74 -14.75
C THR A 17 -10.62 -3.14 -14.36
N GLY A 18 -11.61 -3.23 -13.47
CA GLY A 18 -12.09 -4.51 -12.95
C GLY A 18 -11.07 -5.20 -12.06
N SER A 19 -10.31 -4.42 -11.27
CA SER A 19 -9.25 -4.93 -10.41
C SER A 19 -9.17 -4.26 -9.03
N GLY A 20 -8.63 -5.01 -8.06
CA GLY A 20 -8.32 -4.53 -6.72
C GLY A 20 -6.89 -4.03 -6.57
N TYR A 21 -6.70 -2.85 -5.97
CA TYR A 21 -5.40 -2.35 -5.59
C TYR A 21 -5.02 -2.78 -4.17
N ARG A 22 -3.74 -3.08 -3.96
CA ARG A 22 -3.18 -3.44 -2.66
C ARG A 22 -1.77 -2.90 -2.46
N LEU A 23 -1.38 -2.75 -1.20
CA LEU A 23 -0.02 -2.40 -0.79
C LEU A 23 0.67 -3.65 -0.23
N ARG A 24 1.75 -4.13 -0.84
CA ARG A 24 2.54 -5.25 -0.31
C ARG A 24 3.75 -4.71 0.44
N LEU A 25 3.90 -5.13 1.70
CA LEU A 25 5.03 -4.75 2.54
C LEU A 25 6.11 -5.82 2.39
N GLU A 26 7.25 -5.44 1.82
CA GLU A 26 8.39 -6.33 1.67
C GLU A 26 9.34 -6.16 2.86
N ALA A 27 9.63 -7.27 3.55
CA ALA A 27 10.47 -7.27 4.76
C ALA A 27 11.86 -7.88 4.53
N GLU A 28 12.13 -8.48 3.36
CA GLU A 28 13.40 -9.17 3.08
C GLU A 28 14.34 -8.29 2.23
N GLY A 29 15.61 -8.18 2.65
CA GLY A 29 16.68 -7.64 1.80
C GLY A 29 17.37 -6.35 2.25
N GLY A 30 17.04 -5.78 3.41
CA GLY A 30 17.82 -4.70 4.04
C GLY A 30 17.24 -3.28 3.90
N GLU A 31 16.46 -2.99 2.85
CA GLU A 31 15.58 -1.83 2.76
C GLU A 31 14.14 -2.32 2.64
N ARG A 32 13.27 -1.85 3.54
CA ARG A 32 11.85 -2.17 3.46
C ARG A 32 11.22 -1.33 2.37
N SER A 33 10.59 -2.00 1.41
CA SER A 33 9.86 -1.36 0.33
C SER A 33 8.37 -1.70 0.41
N ILE A 34 7.55 -0.78 -0.05
CA ILE A 34 6.11 -0.96 -0.20
C ILE A 34 5.80 -0.97 -1.69
N HIS A 35 5.23 -2.06 -2.19
CA HIS A 35 4.81 -2.16 -3.58
C HIS A 35 3.33 -1.82 -3.70
N VAL A 36 2.99 -0.93 -4.63
CA VAL A 36 1.60 -0.69 -5.04
C VAL A 36 1.29 -1.64 -6.18
N GLU A 37 0.29 -2.50 -5.98
CA GLU A 37 -0.07 -3.54 -6.94
C GLU A 37 -1.52 -3.38 -7.38
N ASP A 38 -1.72 -3.49 -8.69
CA ASP A 38 -2.99 -3.85 -9.30
C ASP A 38 -3.06 -5.39 -9.30
N TRP A 39 -3.93 -5.95 -8.45
CA TRP A 39 -3.86 -7.35 -8.07
C TRP A 39 -4.37 -8.29 -9.15
N ASP A 40 -5.57 -8.03 -9.69
CA ASP A 40 -6.18 -8.93 -10.66
C ASP A 40 -5.46 -8.86 -12.01
N ASN A 41 -4.80 -7.74 -12.32
CA ASN A 41 -3.94 -7.62 -13.50
C ASN A 41 -2.48 -8.07 -13.24
N HIS A 42 -2.13 -8.39 -11.99
CA HIS A 42 -0.78 -8.78 -11.56
C HIS A 42 0.33 -7.77 -11.94
N VAL A 43 0.04 -6.49 -11.80
CA VAL A 43 0.96 -5.40 -12.15
C VAL A 43 1.45 -4.69 -10.90
N VAL A 44 2.77 -4.54 -10.76
CA VAL A 44 3.36 -3.57 -9.84
C VAL A 44 3.33 -2.22 -10.54
N VAL A 45 2.70 -1.24 -9.92
CA VAL A 45 2.42 0.07 -10.54
C VAL A 45 3.54 1.09 -10.26
N ALA A 46 4.42 0.77 -9.31
CA ALA A 46 5.64 1.52 -8.99
C ALA A 46 6.84 0.56 -9.02
N ASP A 47 7.54 0.50 -10.17
CA ASP A 47 8.55 -0.52 -10.47
C ASP A 47 9.73 -0.59 -9.48
N TYR A 48 10.03 0.49 -8.77
CA TYR A 48 11.10 0.56 -7.78
C TYR A 48 10.61 0.34 -6.33
N GLY A 49 9.31 0.16 -6.13
CA GLY A 49 8.69 0.22 -4.82
C GLY A 49 8.64 1.65 -4.25
N CYS A 50 8.03 1.77 -3.08
CA CYS A 50 7.90 3.01 -2.31
C CYS A 50 8.67 2.84 -0.99
N ALA A 51 9.31 3.91 -0.52
CA ALA A 51 10.04 3.89 0.75
C ALA A 51 9.08 3.80 1.96
N ASP A 52 7.90 4.40 1.85
CA ASP A 52 6.91 4.45 2.90
C ASP A 52 5.46 4.48 2.37
N ILE A 53 4.51 4.57 3.30
CA ILE A 53 3.07 4.62 2.97
C ILE A 53 2.69 5.93 2.30
N ASP A 54 3.35 7.05 2.63
CA ASP A 54 3.00 8.34 2.04
C ASP A 54 3.32 8.33 0.55
N GLU A 55 4.49 7.80 0.16
CA GLU A 55 4.85 7.60 -1.25
C GLU A 55 3.88 6.65 -1.97
N ALA A 56 3.52 5.52 -1.34
CA ALA A 56 2.56 4.58 -1.90
C ALA A 56 1.17 5.20 -2.11
N LEU A 57 0.74 6.07 -1.19
CA LEU A 57 -0.51 6.83 -1.31
C LEU A 57 -0.45 7.89 -2.41
N VAL A 58 0.71 8.54 -2.61
CA VAL A 58 0.91 9.45 -3.75
C VAL A 58 0.78 8.71 -5.09
N VAL A 59 1.26 7.47 -5.18
CA VAL A 59 1.03 6.63 -6.38
C VAL A 59 -0.45 6.32 -6.55
N LEU A 60 -1.14 5.88 -5.49
CA LEU A 60 -2.57 5.57 -5.53
C LEU A 60 -3.45 6.78 -5.87
N ASN A 61 -3.01 7.99 -5.50
CA ASN A 61 -3.72 9.22 -5.83
C ASN A 61 -3.86 9.47 -7.34
N ARG A 62 -2.94 8.92 -8.15
CA ARG A 62 -3.03 8.99 -9.62
C ARG A 62 -4.24 8.25 -10.19
N PHE A 63 -4.82 7.32 -9.43
CA PHE A 63 -5.92 6.45 -9.86
C PHE A 63 -7.24 6.79 -9.17
N PHE A 64 -7.21 7.23 -7.91
CA PHE A 64 -8.42 7.26 -7.07
C PHE A 64 -8.81 8.64 -6.54
N ASP A 65 -8.07 9.71 -6.86
CA ASP A 65 -8.29 11.08 -6.36
C ASP A 65 -8.58 11.10 -4.84
N ILE A 66 -7.54 10.86 -4.04
CA ILE A 66 -7.61 10.63 -2.60
C ILE A 66 -6.91 11.73 -1.81
N ASP A 67 -7.43 12.00 -0.60
CA ASP A 67 -6.71 12.76 0.41
C ASP A 67 -5.66 11.86 1.08
N VAL A 68 -4.39 12.08 0.73
CA VAL A 68 -3.25 11.30 1.22
C VAL A 68 -3.17 11.32 2.76
N ALA A 69 -3.39 12.47 3.40
CA ALA A 69 -3.27 12.59 4.85
C ALA A 69 -4.40 11.84 5.57
N GLN A 70 -5.63 11.94 5.06
CA GLN A 70 -6.75 11.18 5.59
C GLN A 70 -6.55 9.67 5.41
N GLU A 71 -6.11 9.26 4.22
CA GLU A 71 -5.92 7.84 3.90
C GLU A 71 -4.76 7.22 4.68
N ARG A 72 -3.68 7.97 4.92
CA ARG A 72 -2.59 7.53 5.81
C ARG A 72 -3.13 7.16 7.19
N ASN A 73 -3.94 8.04 7.80
CA ASN A 73 -4.54 7.78 9.11
C ASN A 73 -5.44 6.54 9.09
N ARG A 74 -6.23 6.37 8.02
CA ARG A 74 -7.11 5.22 7.83
C ARG A 74 -6.32 3.91 7.72
N ILE A 75 -5.27 3.90 6.90
CA ILE A 75 -4.43 2.72 6.66
C ILE A 75 -3.59 2.38 7.90
N ALA A 76 -3.07 3.38 8.61
CA ALA A 76 -2.35 3.17 9.86
C ALA A 76 -3.20 2.39 10.87
N GLY A 77 -4.51 2.68 10.95
CA GLY A 77 -5.46 1.94 11.78
C GLY A 77 -5.67 0.47 11.41
N TRP A 78 -5.22 0.03 10.23
CA TRP A 78 -5.28 -1.37 9.81
C TRP A 78 -4.00 -2.15 10.05
N LEU A 79 -2.88 -1.45 10.24
CA LEU A 79 -1.60 -2.10 10.51
C LEU A 79 -1.54 -2.61 11.95
N PRO A 80 -0.91 -3.77 12.20
CA PRO A 80 -0.60 -4.19 13.55
C PRO A 80 0.39 -3.22 14.19
N GLN A 81 0.28 -3.01 15.51
CA GLN A 81 1.08 -2.03 16.27
C GLN A 81 2.60 -2.16 16.06
N ARG A 82 3.08 -3.40 15.86
CA ARG A 82 4.49 -3.69 15.56
C ARG A 82 4.99 -3.03 14.27
N LEU A 83 4.11 -2.84 13.28
CA LEU A 83 4.43 -2.20 12.00
C LEU A 83 4.16 -0.69 12.02
N GLN A 84 3.19 -0.23 12.81
CA GLN A 84 2.91 1.21 13.00
C GLN A 84 4.13 1.97 13.56
N SER A 85 4.81 1.38 14.55
CA SER A 85 5.97 1.98 15.23
C SER A 85 7.21 2.12 14.33
N GLN A 86 7.20 1.47 13.17
CA GLN A 86 8.33 1.39 12.23
C GLN A 86 8.16 2.33 11.03
N GLN A 87 7.07 3.08 10.98
CA GLN A 87 6.76 4.10 9.97
C GLN A 87 6.88 5.54 10.51
N MET A 88 7.33 5.70 11.75
CA MET A 88 7.48 6.99 12.44
C MET A 88 8.95 7.36 12.73
N GLN A 89 9.91 6.62 12.16
CA GLN A 89 11.34 6.93 12.25
C GLN A 89 11.84 7.49 10.92
#